data_AF-A0A178XL88-F1
#
_entry.id   AF-A0A178XL88-F1
#
_cell.length_a   1.000
_cell.length_b   1.000
_cell.length_c   1.000
_cell.angle_alpha   90.00
_cell.angle_beta   90.00
_cell.angle_gamma   90.00
#
_symmetry.space_group_name_H-M   'P 1'
#
loop_
_entity.id
_entity.type
_entity.pdbx_description
1 polymer ?
#
loop_
_entity_poly.entity_id
_entity_poly.type
_entity_poly.pdbx_seq_one_letter_code
_entity_poly.pdbx_strand_id
1 'polypeptide(L)'
;MTGVVTEKSAPNAANAGLVMKFLELDGQNGQPPRSVSIGGLELEPLNYDQLAGAQLHRPLSVPLNWRHARILETNIEGIEIDSLARGNATLESTHNSMAVSLQRGGWLPSGLAIADGGVTILPDRNVISQIKGRFEGGSVVGAGQDFLDLLAEQEVRLNPLLFAIEGNDRRIPDHQIVEAQLTEVTAFLRKALPKAELVVGNDSLRGALGLIEDTRAGLERKSKFLLHLSPVLTAPTSRRLFDKRWTDVLDAADRYGVARGSLVVLAALSSVAVPNSGSPAKKMLKFRATYSDEDAYNALADIRSLEILIHLLALFPGERPAIFTADRALALFWTGIRAHNFRREMRSVSCDLAPVEQLFPGDTMNLWKSDCRPRAAAQAT
;
A
#
# COMPACT_ATOMS: atom_id res chain seq x y z
N MET A 1 -3.97 -12.55 -25.63
CA MET A 1 -2.71 -11.82 -25.38
C MET A 1 -2.52 -10.79 -26.47
N THR A 2 -2.44 -9.51 -26.14
CA THR A 2 -2.16 -8.42 -27.11
C THR A 2 -0.89 -7.71 -26.66
N GLY A 3 0.24 -8.02 -27.31
CA GLY A 3 1.55 -7.43 -27.01
C GLY A 3 2.02 -6.54 -28.15
N VAL A 4 2.69 -5.43 -27.81
CA VAL A 4 3.37 -4.54 -28.77
C VAL A 4 4.85 -4.58 -28.42
N VAL A 5 5.68 -5.09 -29.33
CA VAL A 5 7.15 -5.11 -29.22
C VAL A 5 7.67 -3.70 -29.55
N THR A 6 8.54 -3.15 -28.71
CA THR A 6 9.24 -1.89 -29.00
C THR A 6 10.71 -2.04 -28.60
N GLU A 7 11.59 -1.99 -29.59
CA GLU A 7 13.04 -2.09 -29.44
C GLU A 7 13.63 -0.91 -28.66
N LYS A 8 14.51 -1.22 -27.70
CA LYS A 8 15.67 -0.39 -27.32
C LYS A 8 16.64 -1.23 -26.50
N SER A 9 17.93 -1.07 -26.78
CA SER A 9 19.05 -1.89 -26.29
C SER A 9 19.15 -1.95 -24.75
N ALA A 10 19.47 -3.13 -24.21
CA ALA A 10 19.47 -3.42 -22.78
C ALA A 10 20.85 -3.22 -22.09
N PRO A 11 20.91 -2.83 -20.81
CA PRO A 11 22.06 -3.03 -19.92
C PRO A 11 22.06 -4.44 -19.26
N ASN A 12 23.22 -4.78 -18.67
CA ASN A 12 23.76 -6.11 -18.31
C ASN A 12 22.88 -7.17 -17.62
N ALA A 13 23.19 -8.43 -17.98
CA ALA A 13 22.55 -9.71 -17.63
C ALA A 13 23.01 -10.34 -16.29
N ALA A 14 22.81 -9.65 -15.15
CA ALA A 14 23.22 -10.18 -13.83
C ALA A 14 22.07 -10.55 -12.86
N ASN A 15 20.80 -10.32 -13.20
CA ASN A 15 19.67 -10.73 -12.38
C ASN A 15 18.86 -11.81 -13.08
N ALA A 16 19.12 -13.08 -12.76
CA ALA A 16 18.18 -14.15 -13.06
C ALA A 16 17.00 -14.05 -12.07
N GLY A 17 16.16 -13.02 -12.26
CA GLY A 17 14.89 -12.86 -11.54
C GLY A 17 13.87 -13.95 -11.90
N LEU A 18 12.67 -13.88 -11.30
CA LEU A 18 11.58 -14.81 -11.58
C LEU A 18 11.31 -14.90 -13.10
N VAL A 19 11.31 -16.11 -13.64
CA VAL A 19 10.87 -16.38 -15.02
C VAL A 19 9.38 -16.65 -15.00
N MET A 20 8.61 -15.85 -15.74
CA MET A 20 7.19 -16.12 -15.97
C MET A 20 6.98 -16.73 -17.34
N LYS A 21 6.25 -17.84 -17.39
CA LYS A 21 5.78 -18.45 -18.63
C LYS A 21 4.29 -18.17 -18.79
N PHE A 22 3.95 -17.43 -19.84
CA PHE A 22 2.58 -17.29 -20.28
C PHE A 22 2.29 -18.40 -21.29
N LEU A 23 1.21 -19.13 -21.05
CA LEU A 23 0.72 -20.19 -21.93
C LEU A 23 -0.76 -19.93 -22.17
N GLU A 24 -1.17 -19.81 -23.43
CA GLU A 24 -2.59 -19.82 -23.75
C GLU A 24 -3.16 -21.21 -23.41
N LEU A 25 -4.30 -21.25 -22.72
CA LEU A 25 -4.94 -22.51 -22.35
C LEU A 25 -5.50 -23.21 -23.59
N ASP A 26 -6.08 -22.42 -24.50
CA ASP A 26 -6.62 -22.86 -25.77
C ASP A 26 -5.96 -22.10 -26.92
N GLY A 27 -5.67 -22.80 -28.01
CA GLY A 27 -5.19 -22.19 -29.23
C GLY A 27 -6.29 -21.39 -29.95
N GLN A 28 -5.95 -20.24 -30.54
CA GLN A 28 -6.91 -19.45 -31.30
C GLN A 28 -7.06 -19.99 -32.73
N ASN A 29 -8.29 -20.12 -33.21
CA ASN A 29 -8.60 -20.46 -34.61
C ASN A 29 -7.96 -21.79 -35.10
N GLY A 30 -7.85 -22.79 -34.23
CA GLY A 30 -7.27 -24.10 -34.57
C GLY A 30 -5.75 -24.14 -34.64
N GLN A 31 -5.06 -23.04 -34.31
CA GLN A 31 -3.60 -23.02 -34.12
C GLN A 31 -3.22 -23.62 -32.77
N PRO A 32 -1.98 -24.12 -32.59
CA PRO A 32 -1.50 -24.56 -31.28
C PRO A 32 -1.46 -23.40 -30.29
N PRO A 33 -1.58 -23.68 -28.97
CA PRO A 33 -1.50 -22.64 -27.96
C PRO A 33 -0.16 -21.90 -27.99
N ARG A 34 -0.23 -20.57 -27.89
CA ARG A 34 0.96 -19.73 -27.86
C ARG A 34 1.58 -19.71 -26.48
N SER A 35 2.90 -19.57 -26.44
CA SER A 35 3.67 -19.45 -25.22
C SER A 35 4.81 -18.45 -25.37
N VAL A 36 5.08 -17.76 -24.27
CA VAL A 36 6.24 -16.89 -24.12
C VAL A 36 6.75 -16.99 -22.69
N SER A 37 8.03 -17.26 -22.54
CA SER A 37 8.76 -17.21 -21.28
C SER A 37 9.51 -15.89 -21.23
N ILE A 38 9.32 -15.12 -20.17
CA ILE A 38 9.94 -13.81 -19.98
C ILE A 38 10.65 -13.73 -18.63
N GLY A 39 11.75 -12.97 -18.59
CA GLY A 39 12.49 -12.67 -17.35
C GLY A 39 12.69 -11.17 -17.18
N GLY A 40 12.96 -10.74 -15.94
CA GLY A 40 13.22 -9.32 -15.61
C GLY A 40 12.03 -8.39 -15.86
N LEU A 41 10.81 -8.90 -15.70
CA LEU A 41 9.60 -8.14 -15.97
C LEU A 41 9.23 -7.23 -14.79
N GLU A 42 8.87 -5.98 -15.10
CA GLU A 42 8.26 -5.09 -14.12
C GLU A 42 6.74 -5.14 -14.23
N LEU A 43 6.05 -5.59 -13.18
CA LEU A 43 4.59 -5.51 -13.09
C LEU A 43 4.15 -4.09 -12.77
N GLU A 44 3.22 -3.56 -13.57
CA GLU A 44 2.55 -2.31 -13.24
C GLU A 44 1.51 -2.55 -12.14
N PRO A 45 1.53 -1.75 -11.06
CA PRO A 45 0.53 -1.87 -10.01
C PRO A 45 -0.89 -1.61 -10.53
N LEU A 46 -1.84 -2.33 -9.95
CA LEU A 46 -3.26 -2.22 -10.17
C LEU A 46 -3.83 -0.95 -9.52
N ASN A 47 -4.92 -0.45 -10.09
CA ASN A 47 -5.59 0.76 -9.66
C ASN A 47 -6.72 0.50 -8.63
N TYR A 48 -7.38 1.58 -8.21
CA TYR A 48 -8.48 1.57 -7.25
C TYR A 48 -9.66 0.68 -7.69
N ASP A 49 -10.14 0.82 -8.92
CA ASP A 49 -11.32 0.10 -9.41
C ASP A 49 -11.06 -1.41 -9.45
N GLN A 50 -9.85 -1.79 -9.85
CA GLN A 50 -9.40 -3.18 -9.81
C GLN A 50 -9.38 -3.73 -8.37
N LEU A 51 -8.94 -2.95 -7.37
CA LEU A 51 -9.02 -3.36 -5.96
C LEU A 51 -10.47 -3.46 -5.49
N ALA A 52 -11.28 -2.46 -5.81
CA ALA A 52 -12.67 -2.35 -5.38
C ALA A 52 -13.52 -3.53 -5.90
N GLY A 53 -13.24 -3.99 -7.13
CA GLY A 53 -13.86 -5.16 -7.73
C GLY A 53 -13.27 -6.51 -7.31
N ALA A 54 -12.03 -6.54 -6.79
CA ALA A 54 -11.35 -7.79 -6.44
C ALA A 54 -11.98 -8.50 -5.22
N GLN A 55 -12.18 -9.81 -5.33
CA GLN A 55 -12.61 -10.68 -4.23
C GLN A 55 -11.39 -11.38 -3.59
N LEU A 56 -10.67 -10.64 -2.74
CA LEU A 56 -9.36 -11.06 -2.19
C LEU A 56 -9.35 -12.41 -1.44
N HIS A 57 -10.49 -12.89 -0.95
CA HIS A 57 -10.61 -14.15 -0.20
C HIS A 57 -11.00 -15.35 -1.09
N ARG A 58 -11.02 -15.17 -2.41
CA ARG A 58 -11.35 -16.19 -3.42
C ARG A 58 -10.25 -16.24 -4.48
N PRO A 59 -10.19 -17.31 -5.31
CA PRO A 59 -9.37 -17.33 -6.51
C PRO A 59 -9.50 -16.01 -7.30
N LEU A 60 -8.36 -15.36 -7.59
CA LEU A 60 -8.34 -14.06 -8.26
C LEU A 60 -8.09 -14.20 -9.76
N SER A 61 -8.88 -13.45 -10.53
CA SER A 61 -8.52 -13.02 -11.88
C SER A 61 -7.77 -11.69 -11.77
N VAL A 62 -6.50 -11.66 -12.19
CA VAL A 62 -5.60 -10.51 -12.02
C VAL A 62 -5.19 -9.97 -13.39
N PRO A 63 -5.59 -8.75 -13.78
CA PRO A 63 -5.14 -8.12 -15.01
C PRO A 63 -3.67 -7.68 -14.85
N LEU A 64 -2.75 -8.38 -15.50
CA LEU A 64 -1.33 -8.06 -15.48
C LEU A 64 -0.98 -7.13 -16.63
N ASN A 65 -0.35 -6.01 -16.30
CA ASN A 65 0.39 -5.21 -17.26
C ASN A 65 1.87 -5.30 -16.86
N TRP A 66 2.74 -5.51 -17.84
CA TRP A 66 4.16 -5.68 -17.59
C TRP A 66 5.00 -5.00 -18.66
N ARG A 67 6.20 -4.59 -18.26
CA ARG A 67 7.17 -3.88 -19.10
C ARG A 67 8.60 -4.34 -18.82
N HIS A 68 9.52 -3.93 -19.69
CA HIS A 68 10.95 -4.22 -19.60
C HIS A 68 11.30 -5.71 -19.52
N ALA A 69 10.40 -6.58 -19.99
CA ALA A 69 10.61 -8.01 -19.89
C ALA A 69 11.48 -8.50 -21.06
N ARG A 70 12.53 -9.26 -20.75
CA ARG A 70 13.36 -9.92 -21.75
C ARG A 70 12.70 -11.23 -22.15
N ILE A 71 12.54 -11.44 -23.46
CA ILE A 71 11.99 -12.69 -23.99
C ILE A 71 13.07 -13.78 -23.95
N LEU A 72 12.80 -14.86 -23.23
CA LEU A 72 13.73 -15.98 -23.05
C LEU A 72 13.39 -17.13 -24.00
N GLU A 73 12.10 -17.37 -24.24
CA GLU A 73 11.60 -18.43 -25.10
C GLU A 73 10.23 -18.01 -25.66
N THR A 74 9.93 -18.34 -26.91
CA THR A 74 8.58 -18.13 -27.47
C THR A 74 8.33 -19.05 -28.65
N ASN A 75 7.06 -19.40 -28.87
CA ASN A 75 6.58 -20.03 -30.11
C ASN A 75 5.72 -19.09 -30.97
N ILE A 76 5.72 -17.78 -30.64
CA ILE A 76 4.93 -16.78 -31.34
C ILE A 76 5.76 -16.26 -32.52
N GLU A 77 5.23 -16.42 -33.73
CA GLU A 77 5.88 -15.95 -34.95
C GLU A 77 6.05 -14.42 -34.93
N GLY A 78 7.23 -13.95 -35.35
CA GLY A 78 7.57 -12.52 -35.40
C GLY A 78 8.03 -11.91 -34.07
N ILE A 79 8.22 -12.71 -33.02
CA ILE A 79 8.79 -12.27 -31.74
C ILE A 79 10.24 -12.75 -31.63
N GLU A 80 11.17 -11.82 -31.49
CA GLU A 80 12.59 -12.13 -31.33
C GLU A 80 12.95 -12.48 -29.87
N ILE A 81 13.71 -13.57 -29.70
CA ILE A 81 14.34 -13.92 -28.42
C ILE A 81 15.35 -12.83 -28.04
N ASP A 82 15.54 -12.59 -26.75
CA ASP A 82 16.37 -11.54 -26.16
C ASP A 82 15.92 -10.09 -26.38
N SER A 83 14.84 -9.88 -27.12
CA SER A 83 14.20 -8.56 -27.23
C SER A 83 13.52 -8.14 -25.92
N LEU A 84 13.41 -6.81 -25.72
CA LEU A 84 12.59 -6.25 -24.66
C LEU A 84 11.15 -6.11 -25.13
N ALA A 85 10.22 -6.55 -24.29
CA ALA A 85 8.81 -6.48 -24.55
C ALA A 85 8.04 -5.81 -23.40
N ARG A 86 6.84 -5.38 -23.77
CA ARG A 86 5.77 -5.02 -22.85
C ARG A 86 4.50 -5.73 -23.30
N GLY A 87 3.60 -5.98 -22.37
CA GLY A 87 2.38 -6.69 -22.67
C GLY A 87 1.37 -6.63 -21.55
N ASN A 88 0.22 -7.21 -21.85
CA ASN A 88 -0.83 -7.44 -20.89
C ASN A 88 -1.38 -8.87 -21.02
N ALA A 89 -1.86 -9.38 -19.91
CA ALA A 89 -2.53 -10.67 -19.82
C ALA A 89 -3.48 -10.66 -18.62
N THR A 90 -4.42 -11.59 -18.59
CA THR A 90 -5.19 -11.88 -17.37
C THR A 90 -4.66 -13.17 -16.77
N LEU A 91 -4.22 -13.11 -15.52
CA LEU A 91 -3.86 -14.28 -14.74
C LEU A 91 -5.11 -14.82 -14.04
N GLU A 92 -5.60 -15.97 -14.47
CA GLU A 92 -6.60 -16.75 -13.73
C GLU A 92 -5.87 -17.59 -12.68
N SER A 93 -5.89 -17.14 -11.43
CA SER A 93 -5.18 -17.79 -10.33
C SER A 93 -6.12 -18.62 -9.47
N THR A 94 -5.67 -19.80 -9.06
CA THR A 94 -6.30 -20.60 -7.99
C THR A 94 -6.03 -20.03 -6.59
N HIS A 95 -5.09 -19.08 -6.47
CA HIS A 95 -4.70 -18.48 -5.19
C HIS A 95 -5.65 -17.33 -4.83
N ASN A 96 -5.96 -17.22 -3.54
CA ASN A 96 -6.51 -16.00 -2.95
C ASN A 96 -5.37 -15.01 -2.60
N SER A 97 -5.71 -13.81 -2.14
CA SER A 97 -4.75 -12.76 -1.76
C SER A 97 -5.20 -12.08 -0.47
N MET A 98 -5.12 -12.77 0.67
CA MET A 98 -5.53 -12.23 1.96
C MET A 98 -4.75 -10.97 2.35
N ALA A 99 -3.51 -10.85 1.88
CA ALA A 99 -2.72 -9.63 1.93
C ALA A 99 -2.51 -9.04 0.53
N VAL A 100 -2.40 -7.72 0.48
CA VAL A 100 -2.01 -6.97 -0.71
C VAL A 100 -0.77 -6.14 -0.43
N SER A 101 -0.02 -5.85 -1.49
CA SER A 101 1.10 -4.95 -1.49
C SER A 101 0.65 -3.55 -1.91
N LEU A 102 0.92 -2.56 -1.08
CA LEU A 102 0.77 -1.13 -1.38
C LEU A 102 2.13 -0.57 -1.79
N GLN A 103 2.21 -0.09 -3.02
CA GLN A 103 3.46 0.38 -3.60
C GLN A 103 3.23 1.60 -4.48
N ARG A 104 4.31 2.16 -5.03
CA ARG A 104 4.25 3.30 -5.95
C ARG A 104 3.26 3.01 -7.07
N GLY A 105 2.26 3.88 -7.24
CA GLY A 105 1.30 3.80 -8.34
C GLY A 105 0.07 2.93 -8.11
N GLY A 106 -0.01 2.16 -7.01
CA GLY A 106 -1.20 1.36 -6.72
C GLY A 106 -0.94 0.17 -5.82
N TRP A 107 -1.49 -0.99 -6.19
CA TRP A 107 -1.38 -2.22 -5.42
C TRP A 107 -1.08 -3.45 -6.28
N LEU A 108 -0.61 -4.54 -5.67
CA LEU A 108 -0.53 -5.86 -6.28
C LEU A 108 -0.93 -6.93 -5.25
N PRO A 109 -1.39 -8.12 -5.68
CA PRO A 109 -1.39 -9.29 -4.83
C PRO A 109 0.01 -9.52 -4.23
N SER A 110 0.07 -9.91 -2.96
CA SER A 110 1.31 -9.97 -2.16
C SER A 110 2.45 -10.72 -2.88
N GLY A 111 2.19 -11.93 -3.35
CA GLY A 111 3.17 -12.75 -4.07
C GLY A 111 3.54 -12.26 -5.47
N LEU A 112 2.67 -11.48 -6.13
CA LEU A 112 3.03 -10.87 -7.41
C LEU A 112 3.94 -9.66 -7.22
N ALA A 113 3.82 -8.95 -6.09
CA ALA A 113 4.67 -7.80 -5.80
C ALA A 113 6.16 -8.15 -5.72
N ILE A 114 6.49 -9.38 -5.32
CA ILE A 114 7.88 -9.83 -5.18
C ILE A 114 8.46 -10.45 -6.46
N ALA A 115 7.66 -10.62 -7.51
CA ALA A 115 8.06 -11.30 -8.74
C ALA A 115 9.24 -10.61 -9.47
N ASP A 116 9.33 -9.28 -9.35
CA ASP A 116 10.32 -8.46 -10.03
C ASP A 116 11.57 -8.20 -9.14
N GLY A 117 11.68 -8.87 -7.99
CA GLY A 117 12.81 -8.74 -7.08
C GLY A 117 13.00 -7.32 -6.51
N GLY A 118 13.93 -7.20 -5.56
CA GLY A 118 14.35 -5.90 -5.00
C GLY A 118 13.30 -5.16 -4.16
N VAL A 119 12.11 -5.72 -3.96
CA VAL A 119 11.07 -5.13 -3.09
C VAL A 119 11.47 -5.31 -1.62
N THR A 120 11.42 -4.20 -0.87
CA THR A 120 11.52 -4.23 0.59
C THR A 120 10.12 -4.16 1.18
N ILE A 121 9.70 -5.25 1.80
CA ILE A 121 8.35 -5.43 2.34
C ILE A 121 8.31 -4.90 3.77
N LEU A 122 7.37 -4.01 4.04
CA LEU A 122 7.01 -3.52 5.38
C LEU A 122 5.67 -4.14 5.77
N PRO A 123 5.65 -5.32 6.43
CA PRO A 123 4.41 -5.94 6.84
C PRO A 123 3.77 -5.17 8.00
N ASP A 124 2.46 -4.94 7.92
CA ASP A 124 1.66 -4.47 9.06
C ASP A 124 1.42 -5.60 10.08
N ARG A 125 0.78 -5.27 11.21
CA ARG A 125 0.43 -6.24 12.24
C ARG A 125 -0.45 -7.38 11.75
N ASN A 126 -1.40 -7.10 10.87
CA ASN A 126 -2.31 -8.11 10.37
C ASN A 126 -1.56 -9.13 9.50
N VAL A 127 -0.61 -8.67 8.68
CA VAL A 127 0.22 -9.53 7.84
C VAL A 127 1.20 -10.36 8.65
N ILE A 128 1.85 -9.79 9.67
CA ILE A 128 2.67 -10.58 10.60
C ILE A 128 1.84 -11.72 11.23
N SER A 129 0.60 -11.42 11.64
CA SER A 129 -0.31 -12.43 12.20
C SER A 129 -0.68 -13.51 11.18
N GLN A 130 -0.90 -13.13 9.91
CA GLN A 130 -1.12 -14.08 8.82
C GLN A 130 0.10 -14.97 8.58
N ILE A 131 1.31 -14.40 8.53
CA ILE A 131 2.55 -15.17 8.38
C ILE A 131 2.68 -16.17 9.54
N LYS A 132 2.35 -15.76 10.77
CA LYS A 132 2.38 -16.63 11.97
C LYS A 132 1.43 -17.82 11.90
N GLY A 133 0.24 -17.64 11.33
CA GLY A 133 -0.71 -18.73 11.14
C GLY A 133 -0.43 -19.60 9.92
N ARG A 134 0.39 -19.13 8.98
CA ARG A 134 0.51 -19.72 7.63
C ARG A 134 1.82 -20.46 7.38
N PHE A 135 2.91 -20.08 8.05
CA PHE A 135 4.23 -20.66 7.83
C PHE A 135 4.82 -21.32 9.07
N GLU A 136 5.42 -22.50 8.89
CA GLU A 136 6.21 -23.18 9.90
C GLU A 136 7.51 -23.70 9.28
N GLY A 137 8.66 -23.22 9.75
CA GLY A 137 9.97 -23.71 9.29
C GLY A 137 10.24 -23.48 7.80
N GLY A 138 9.67 -22.44 7.19
CA GLY A 138 9.76 -22.18 5.75
C GLY A 138 8.75 -22.95 4.89
N SER A 139 7.88 -23.76 5.49
CA SER A 139 6.81 -24.47 4.78
C SER A 139 5.44 -23.84 5.02
N VAL A 140 4.58 -23.89 4.01
CA VAL A 140 3.17 -23.48 4.14
C VAL A 140 2.40 -24.56 4.91
N VAL A 141 1.78 -24.18 6.03
CA VAL A 141 0.95 -25.08 6.86
C VAL A 141 -0.53 -24.67 6.89
N GLY A 142 -0.86 -23.49 6.38
CA GLY A 142 -2.23 -22.99 6.29
C GLY A 142 -3.08 -23.70 5.24
N ALA A 143 -4.40 -23.72 5.44
CA ALA A 143 -5.34 -24.24 4.45
C ALA A 143 -5.56 -23.24 3.30
N GLY A 144 -5.78 -23.77 2.09
CA GLY A 144 -6.02 -23.00 0.87
C GLY A 144 -4.74 -22.39 0.28
N GLN A 145 -4.75 -22.07 -1.02
CA GLN A 145 -3.64 -21.43 -1.72
C GLN A 145 -3.77 -19.90 -1.63
N ASP A 146 -2.72 -19.20 -1.21
CA ASP A 146 -2.67 -17.73 -1.09
C ASP A 146 -1.40 -17.20 -1.75
N PHE A 147 -1.47 -16.03 -2.38
CA PHE A 147 -0.29 -15.39 -2.96
C PHE A 147 0.84 -15.14 -1.95
N LEU A 148 0.56 -15.05 -0.65
CA LEU A 148 1.57 -15.02 0.40
C LEU A 148 2.46 -16.26 0.40
N ASP A 149 1.97 -17.41 -0.05
CA ASP A 149 2.74 -18.68 -0.11
C ASP A 149 4.03 -18.54 -0.89
N LEU A 150 4.05 -17.64 -1.89
CA LEU A 150 5.24 -17.37 -2.69
C LEU A 150 6.40 -16.81 -1.85
N LEU A 151 6.15 -16.29 -0.65
CA LEU A 151 7.21 -15.86 0.28
C LEU A 151 8.07 -17.02 0.78
N ALA A 152 7.54 -18.25 0.88
CA ALA A 152 8.29 -19.41 1.38
C ALA A 152 9.50 -19.76 0.49
N GLU A 153 9.37 -19.50 -0.82
CA GLU A 153 10.34 -19.96 -1.81
C GLU A 153 11.32 -18.90 -2.28
N GLN A 154 11.13 -17.64 -1.88
CA GLN A 154 11.82 -16.49 -2.46
C GLN A 154 12.74 -15.80 -1.46
N GLU A 155 13.87 -15.28 -1.97
CA GLU A 155 14.74 -14.37 -1.23
C GLU A 155 14.10 -12.97 -1.23
N VAL A 156 13.32 -12.68 -0.18
CA VAL A 156 12.61 -11.41 -0.02
C VAL A 156 13.22 -10.57 1.09
N ARG A 157 13.22 -9.24 0.92
CA ARG A 157 13.66 -8.30 1.95
C ARG A 157 12.47 -7.92 2.84
N LEU A 158 12.54 -8.20 4.13
CA LEU A 158 11.49 -7.90 5.10
C LEU A 158 11.98 -6.89 6.13
N ASN A 159 11.25 -5.80 6.33
CA ASN A 159 11.51 -4.81 7.36
C ASN A 159 10.35 -4.80 8.37
N PRO A 160 10.51 -5.42 9.55
CA PRO A 160 9.44 -5.54 10.55
C PRO A 160 9.23 -4.27 11.41
N LEU A 161 9.87 -3.14 11.09
CA LEU A 161 9.77 -1.94 11.93
C LEU A 161 8.35 -1.37 12.02
N LEU A 162 7.54 -1.52 10.96
CA LEU A 162 6.16 -1.03 10.98
C LEU A 162 5.34 -1.71 12.09
N PHE A 163 5.49 -3.02 12.24
CA PHE A 163 4.89 -3.82 13.32
C PHE A 163 5.28 -3.28 14.70
N ALA A 164 6.59 -3.03 14.91
CA ALA A 164 7.10 -2.57 16.21
C ALA A 164 6.63 -1.14 16.56
N ILE A 165 6.54 -0.26 15.56
CA ILE A 165 6.09 1.13 15.75
C ILE A 165 4.57 1.22 15.97
N GLU A 166 3.80 0.31 15.36
CA GLU A 166 2.36 0.18 15.59
C GLU A 166 2.07 -0.20 17.04
N GLY A 167 2.84 -1.12 17.63
CA GLY A 167 2.64 -1.55 19.01
C GLY A 167 1.40 -2.45 19.18
N ASN A 168 1.41 -3.30 20.21
CA ASN A 168 0.32 -4.27 20.44
C ASN A 168 -0.78 -3.74 21.35
N ASP A 169 -0.49 -2.69 22.12
CA ASP A 169 -1.33 -2.15 23.18
C ASP A 169 -2.29 -1.04 22.72
N ARG A 170 -2.40 -0.81 21.40
CA ARG A 170 -3.26 0.25 20.81
C ARG A 170 -2.99 1.65 21.39
N ARG A 171 -1.73 1.90 21.71
CA ARG A 171 -1.18 3.16 22.24
C ARG A 171 0.24 3.32 21.73
N ILE A 172 0.76 4.54 21.81
CA ILE A 172 2.15 4.83 21.42
C ILE A 172 3.07 3.95 22.29
N PRO A 173 3.86 3.03 21.69
CA PRO A 173 4.71 2.15 22.45
C PRO A 173 5.89 2.93 23.06
N ASP A 174 6.36 2.47 24.22
CA ASP A 174 7.60 2.96 24.81
C ASP A 174 8.81 2.21 24.25
N HIS A 175 10.01 2.63 24.67
CA HIS A 175 11.25 2.04 24.22
C HIS A 175 11.33 0.52 24.46
N GLN A 176 10.97 0.07 25.66
CA GLN A 176 11.09 -1.34 26.05
C GLN A 176 10.14 -2.21 25.24
N ILE A 177 8.92 -1.72 24.99
CA ILE A 177 7.92 -2.41 24.16
C ILE A 177 8.42 -2.54 22.72
N VAL A 178 8.95 -1.47 22.11
CA VAL A 178 9.45 -1.51 20.72
C VAL A 178 10.59 -2.52 20.59
N GLU A 179 11.56 -2.49 21.51
CA GLU A 179 12.70 -3.40 21.50
C GLU A 179 12.27 -4.87 21.67
N ALA A 180 11.37 -5.14 22.63
CA ALA A 180 10.86 -6.49 22.88
C ALA A 180 10.08 -7.02 21.67
N GLN A 181 9.20 -6.21 21.08
CA GLN A 181 8.42 -6.58 19.90
C GLN A 181 9.30 -6.82 18.68
N LEU A 182 10.29 -5.96 18.44
CA LEU A 182 11.20 -6.11 17.32
C LEU A 182 12.02 -7.39 17.46
N THR A 183 12.46 -7.73 18.68
CA THR A 183 13.16 -8.98 18.99
C THR A 183 12.28 -10.19 18.73
N GLU A 184 11.04 -10.18 19.25
CA GLU A 184 10.08 -11.28 19.09
C GLU A 184 9.76 -11.52 17.61
N VAL A 185 9.36 -10.47 16.88
CA VAL A 185 8.95 -10.60 15.48
C VAL A 185 10.13 -11.00 14.59
N THR A 186 11.34 -10.52 14.86
CA THR A 186 12.55 -10.90 14.12
C THR A 186 12.87 -12.38 14.32
N ALA A 187 12.83 -12.88 15.56
CA ALA A 187 13.06 -14.29 15.85
C ALA A 187 12.01 -15.17 15.16
N PHE A 188 10.75 -14.76 15.23
CA PHE A 188 9.64 -15.44 14.57
C PHE A 188 9.81 -15.48 13.04
N LEU A 189 10.06 -14.33 12.40
CA LEU A 189 10.18 -14.23 10.94
C LEU A 189 11.35 -15.07 10.41
N ARG A 190 12.49 -15.12 11.10
CA ARG A 190 13.61 -16.00 10.73
C ARG A 190 13.23 -17.48 10.73
N LYS A 191 12.38 -17.90 11.68
CA LYS A 191 11.89 -19.28 11.74
C LYS A 191 10.84 -19.55 10.66
N ALA A 192 9.92 -18.62 10.46
CA ALA A 192 8.79 -18.77 9.54
C ALA A 192 9.24 -18.70 8.06
N LEU A 193 10.15 -17.80 7.74
CA LEU A 193 10.61 -17.49 6.38
C LEU A 193 12.15 -17.46 6.34
N PRO A 194 12.83 -18.63 6.40
CA PRO A 194 14.29 -18.70 6.55
C PRO A 194 15.08 -18.18 5.34
N LYS A 195 14.45 -18.11 4.15
CA LYS A 195 15.03 -17.51 2.94
C LYS A 195 14.93 -15.98 2.90
N ALA A 196 14.13 -15.37 3.78
CA ALA A 196 13.96 -13.92 3.79
C ALA A 196 15.15 -13.21 4.44
N GLU A 197 15.60 -12.12 3.81
CA GLU A 197 16.54 -11.18 4.37
C GLU A 197 15.81 -10.21 5.29
N LEU A 198 16.10 -10.23 6.59
CA LEU A 198 15.53 -9.25 7.51
C LEU A 198 16.36 -7.96 7.50
N VAL A 199 15.75 -6.88 7.00
CA VAL A 199 16.33 -5.53 6.95
C VAL A 199 16.12 -4.83 8.30
N VAL A 200 16.79 -5.35 9.32
CA VAL A 200 16.74 -4.84 10.69
C VAL A 200 18.11 -4.95 11.37
N GLY A 201 18.59 -3.85 11.96
CA GLY A 201 19.83 -3.78 12.74
C GLY A 201 19.72 -2.78 13.88
N ASN A 202 20.82 -2.55 14.61
CA ASN A 202 20.84 -1.64 15.77
C ASN A 202 20.39 -0.21 15.42
N ASP A 203 20.77 0.28 14.24
CA ASP A 203 20.34 1.60 13.75
C ASP A 203 18.83 1.65 13.43
N SER A 204 18.21 0.50 13.13
CA SER A 204 16.78 0.40 12.84
C SER A 204 15.94 0.67 14.09
N LEU A 205 16.35 0.14 15.25
CA LEU A 205 15.69 0.43 16.53
C LEU A 205 15.79 1.92 16.87
N ARG A 206 17.00 2.49 16.78
CA ARG A 206 17.19 3.94 17.01
C ARG A 206 16.34 4.79 16.06
N GLY A 207 16.28 4.42 14.78
CA GLY A 207 15.44 5.11 13.79
C GLY A 207 13.95 5.02 14.11
N ALA A 208 13.45 3.85 14.52
CA ALA A 208 12.05 3.67 14.90
C ALA A 208 11.67 4.49 16.14
N LEU A 209 12.54 4.52 17.16
CA LEU A 209 12.32 5.32 18.36
C LEU A 209 12.35 6.81 18.05
N GLY A 210 13.31 7.26 17.22
CA GLY A 210 13.35 8.63 16.72
C GLY A 210 12.04 9.00 16.02
N LEU A 211 11.54 8.13 15.14
CA LEU A 211 10.27 8.35 14.46
C LEU A 211 9.07 8.42 15.41
N ILE A 212 9.03 7.56 16.44
CA ILE A 212 7.97 7.60 17.46
C ILE A 212 8.00 8.93 18.21
N GLU A 213 9.17 9.37 18.67
CA GLU A 213 9.29 10.64 19.40
C GLU A 213 8.99 11.85 18.53
N ASP A 214 9.55 11.91 17.31
CA ASP A 214 9.32 13.00 16.36
C ASP A 214 7.84 13.14 15.97
N THR A 215 7.10 12.02 15.96
CA THR A 215 5.68 12.00 15.59
C THR A 215 4.72 12.08 16.78
N ARG A 216 5.18 11.90 18.03
CA ARG A 216 4.35 11.78 19.24
C ARG A 216 3.37 12.95 19.40
N ALA A 217 3.90 14.18 19.45
CA ALA A 217 3.06 15.37 19.62
C ALA A 217 2.10 15.58 18.44
N GLY A 218 2.52 15.21 17.23
CA GLY A 218 1.66 15.25 16.04
C GLY A 218 0.51 14.25 16.14
N LEU A 219 0.80 13.01 16.56
CA LEU A 219 -0.18 11.94 16.75
C LEU A 219 -1.21 12.30 17.82
N GLU A 220 -0.79 12.91 18.93
CA GLU A 220 -1.69 13.39 19.98
C GLU A 220 -2.67 14.46 19.48
N ARG A 221 -2.20 15.42 18.68
CA ARG A 221 -3.05 16.43 18.03
C ARG A 221 -4.06 15.78 17.08
N LYS A 222 -3.58 14.86 16.23
CA LYS A 222 -4.44 14.10 15.30
C LYS A 222 -5.47 13.23 16.05
N SER A 223 -5.11 12.67 17.21
CA SER A 223 -6.03 11.86 18.03
C SER A 223 -7.16 12.73 18.59
N LYS A 224 -6.83 13.87 19.21
CA LYS A 224 -7.83 14.83 19.69
C LYS A 224 -8.77 15.31 18.58
N PHE A 225 -8.22 15.54 17.38
CA PHE A 225 -8.99 15.86 16.19
C PHE A 225 -10.00 14.75 15.82
N LEU A 226 -9.57 13.49 15.75
CA LEU A 226 -10.48 12.37 15.43
C LEU A 226 -11.55 12.15 16.51
N LEU A 227 -11.17 12.21 17.79
CA LEU A 227 -12.09 12.08 18.91
C LEU A 227 -13.17 13.16 18.86
N HIS A 228 -12.78 14.41 18.58
CA HIS A 228 -13.71 15.53 18.44
C HIS A 228 -14.71 15.33 17.29
N LEU A 229 -14.25 14.80 16.15
CA LEU A 229 -15.09 14.58 14.98
C LEU A 229 -15.94 13.31 15.08
N SER A 230 -15.59 12.36 15.95
CA SER A 230 -16.26 11.07 16.03
C SER A 230 -17.79 11.16 16.23
N PRO A 231 -18.36 12.01 17.11
CA PRO A 231 -19.81 12.08 17.29
C PRO A 231 -20.51 12.69 16.07
N VAL A 232 -19.78 13.56 15.36
CA VAL A 232 -20.24 14.33 14.21
C VAL A 232 -20.25 13.47 12.93
N LEU A 233 -19.27 12.58 12.79
CA LEU A 233 -19.05 11.77 11.59
C LEU A 233 -19.45 10.29 11.74
N THR A 234 -20.02 9.89 12.88
CA THR A 234 -20.56 8.54 13.07
C THR A 234 -21.63 8.23 12.00
N ALA A 235 -22.69 9.04 11.91
CA ALA A 235 -23.74 8.87 10.92
C ALA A 235 -23.27 9.29 9.50
N PRO A 236 -23.83 8.73 8.42
CA PRO A 236 -23.62 9.26 7.08
C PRO A 236 -24.00 10.74 6.99
N THR A 237 -23.20 11.54 6.29
CA THR A 237 -23.53 12.95 6.04
C THR A 237 -24.62 13.05 4.98
N SER A 238 -25.74 13.68 5.32
CA SER A 238 -26.79 14.01 4.34
C SER A 238 -26.42 15.27 3.57
N ARG A 239 -26.99 15.44 2.37
CA ARG A 239 -26.77 16.64 1.53
C ARG A 239 -27.04 17.95 2.28
N ARG A 240 -28.06 17.99 3.15
CA ARG A 240 -28.40 19.17 3.97
C ARG A 240 -27.33 19.53 4.99
N LEU A 241 -26.59 18.54 5.49
CA LEU A 241 -25.55 18.75 6.51
C LEU A 241 -24.16 18.89 5.90
N PHE A 242 -23.99 18.72 4.59
CA PHE A 242 -22.69 18.68 3.92
C PHE A 242 -21.82 19.89 4.27
N ASP A 243 -22.27 21.12 3.98
CA ASP A 243 -21.48 22.34 4.21
C ASP A 243 -21.09 22.53 5.67
N LYS A 244 -22.04 22.22 6.58
CA LYS A 244 -21.79 22.26 8.01
C LYS A 244 -20.71 21.25 8.42
N ARG A 245 -20.84 20.00 8.00
CA ARG A 245 -19.89 18.93 8.37
C ARG A 245 -18.51 19.14 7.75
N TRP A 246 -18.46 19.67 6.54
CA TRP A 246 -17.21 20.05 5.90
C TRP A 246 -16.47 21.13 6.69
N THR A 247 -17.19 22.19 7.05
CA THR A 247 -16.66 23.27 7.92
C THR A 247 -16.27 22.75 9.30
N ASP A 248 -17.09 21.92 9.94
CA ASP A 248 -16.78 21.29 11.24
C ASP A 248 -15.41 20.57 11.20
N VAL A 249 -15.09 19.89 10.09
CA VAL A 249 -13.79 19.20 9.91
C VAL A 249 -12.64 20.19 9.77
N LEU A 250 -12.78 21.24 8.96
CA LEU A 250 -11.73 22.24 8.76
C LEU A 250 -11.45 23.04 10.04
N ASP A 251 -12.51 23.45 10.74
CA ASP A 251 -12.41 24.17 12.01
C ASP A 251 -11.76 23.31 13.09
N ALA A 252 -12.08 22.01 13.14
CA ALA A 252 -11.43 21.08 14.04
C ALA A 252 -9.94 20.91 13.69
N ALA A 253 -9.58 20.82 12.41
CA ALA A 253 -8.20 20.70 11.99
C ALA A 253 -7.37 21.91 12.48
N ASP A 254 -7.90 23.12 12.29
CA ASP A 254 -7.26 24.35 12.76
C ASP A 254 -7.18 24.40 14.30
N ARG A 255 -8.29 24.11 14.98
CA ARG A 255 -8.38 24.13 16.46
C ARG A 255 -7.36 23.20 17.11
N TYR A 256 -7.16 22.02 16.55
CA TYR A 256 -6.24 21.02 17.09
C TYR A 256 -4.84 21.09 16.47
N GLY A 257 -4.53 22.07 15.62
CA GLY A 257 -3.21 22.24 15.02
C GLY A 257 -2.81 21.08 14.11
N VAL A 258 -3.76 20.53 13.36
CA VAL A 258 -3.57 19.50 12.35
C VAL A 258 -3.58 20.16 10.97
N ALA A 259 -2.52 19.97 10.19
CA ALA A 259 -2.43 20.58 8.86
C ALA A 259 -3.59 20.12 7.97
N ARG A 260 -4.30 21.08 7.35
CA ARG A 260 -5.45 20.80 6.47
C ARG A 260 -5.11 19.89 5.28
N GLY A 261 -3.86 19.91 4.81
CA GLY A 261 -3.34 19.04 3.75
C GLY A 261 -2.89 17.65 4.21
N SER A 262 -3.03 17.30 5.50
CA SER A 262 -2.63 15.99 6.02
C SER A 262 -3.59 14.87 5.60
N LEU A 263 -3.08 13.63 5.56
CA LEU A 263 -3.88 12.47 5.18
C LEU A 263 -5.09 12.23 6.11
N VAL A 264 -4.96 12.55 7.41
CA VAL A 264 -6.06 12.40 8.37
C VAL A 264 -7.21 13.38 8.10
N VAL A 265 -6.89 14.63 7.71
CA VAL A 265 -7.91 15.61 7.33
C VAL A 265 -8.54 15.23 6.00
N LEU A 266 -7.74 14.76 5.03
CA LEU A 266 -8.26 14.23 3.77
C LEU A 266 -9.24 13.07 4.01
N ALA A 267 -8.89 12.12 4.89
CA ALA A 267 -9.77 11.00 5.24
C ALA A 267 -11.08 11.46 5.91
N ALA A 268 -11.00 12.44 6.81
CA ALA A 268 -12.19 13.02 7.46
C ALA A 268 -13.10 13.75 6.45
N LEU A 269 -12.54 14.57 5.56
CA LEU A 269 -13.29 15.26 4.50
C LEU A 269 -13.90 14.28 3.50
N SER A 270 -13.16 13.23 3.10
CA SER A 270 -13.71 12.16 2.26
C SER A 270 -14.89 11.44 2.93
N SER A 271 -14.86 11.29 4.26
CA SER A 271 -15.98 10.72 5.03
C SER A 271 -17.23 11.60 5.02
N VAL A 272 -17.07 12.91 4.80
CA VAL A 272 -18.16 13.88 4.62
C VAL A 272 -18.66 13.87 3.17
N ALA A 273 -17.73 13.82 2.21
CA ALA A 273 -18.01 13.92 0.77
C ALA A 273 -18.80 12.76 0.20
N VAL A 274 -18.49 11.53 0.63
CA VAL A 274 -19.09 10.33 0.03
C VAL A 274 -20.40 9.97 0.75
N PRO A 275 -21.51 9.88 0.02
CA PRO A 275 -22.81 9.56 0.62
C PRO A 275 -22.84 8.13 1.20
N ASN A 276 -23.81 7.89 2.09
CA ASN A 276 -24.14 6.57 2.64
C ASN A 276 -22.97 5.82 3.31
N SER A 277 -21.97 6.54 3.83
CA SER A 277 -20.75 5.94 4.40
C SER A 277 -19.99 5.02 3.42
N GLY A 278 -20.12 5.27 2.12
CA GLY A 278 -19.43 4.51 1.07
C GLY A 278 -17.92 4.72 1.04
N SER A 279 -17.41 5.81 1.64
CA SER A 279 -15.98 6.17 1.61
C SER A 279 -15.11 5.08 2.24
N PRO A 280 -14.10 4.58 1.52
CA PRO A 280 -13.02 3.78 2.11
C PRO A 280 -12.34 4.46 3.29
N ALA A 281 -12.15 5.79 3.23
CA ALA A 281 -11.58 6.54 4.35
C ALA A 281 -12.45 6.45 5.61
N LYS A 282 -13.79 6.53 5.48
CA LYS A 282 -14.67 6.37 6.64
C LYS A 282 -14.58 4.96 7.25
N LYS A 283 -14.47 3.93 6.40
CA LYS A 283 -14.29 2.53 6.83
C LYS A 283 -12.92 2.29 7.48
N MET A 284 -11.90 3.04 7.09
CA MET A 284 -10.57 3.03 7.71
C MET A 284 -10.60 3.74 9.07
N LEU A 285 -11.24 4.92 9.15
CA LEU A 285 -11.36 5.69 10.39
C LEU A 285 -12.27 5.03 11.44
N LYS A 286 -13.26 4.22 11.03
CA LYS A 286 -14.12 3.39 11.89
C LYS A 286 -14.91 4.18 12.96
N PHE A 287 -15.32 5.42 12.65
CA PHE A 287 -16.14 6.24 13.56
C PHE A 287 -17.40 5.50 14.02
N ARG A 288 -17.64 5.52 15.34
CA ARG A 288 -18.77 4.86 16.00
C ARG A 288 -19.18 5.63 17.27
N ALA A 289 -20.36 5.33 17.80
CA ALA A 289 -20.86 6.02 19.00
C ALA A 289 -19.92 5.90 20.23
N THR A 290 -19.19 4.79 20.34
CA THR A 290 -18.23 4.50 21.41
C THR A 290 -16.78 4.65 20.93
N TYR A 291 -16.50 5.58 20.02
CA TYR A 291 -15.16 5.80 19.50
C TYR A 291 -14.21 6.23 20.63
N SER A 292 -13.14 5.47 20.84
CA SER A 292 -12.20 5.65 21.95
C SER A 292 -10.82 6.13 21.48
N ASP A 293 -9.93 6.44 22.43
CA ASP A 293 -8.52 6.72 22.16
C ASP A 293 -7.83 5.55 21.43
N GLU A 294 -8.18 4.30 21.76
CA GLU A 294 -7.66 3.12 21.06
C GLU A 294 -8.10 3.08 19.59
N ASP A 295 -9.35 3.46 19.30
CA ASP A 295 -9.84 3.52 17.92
C ASP A 295 -9.14 4.62 17.13
N ALA A 296 -8.95 5.79 17.75
CA ALA A 296 -8.19 6.89 17.17
C ALA A 296 -6.74 6.48 16.90
N TYR A 297 -6.10 5.80 17.85
CA TYR A 297 -4.73 5.32 17.68
C TYR A 297 -4.61 4.34 16.52
N ASN A 298 -5.49 3.34 16.41
CA ASN A 298 -5.45 2.36 15.32
C ASN A 298 -5.59 3.05 13.95
N ALA A 299 -6.57 3.95 13.81
CA ALA A 299 -6.77 4.71 12.58
C ALA A 299 -5.54 5.59 12.23
N LEU A 300 -4.87 6.15 13.23
CA LEU A 300 -3.67 6.95 13.03
C LEU A 300 -2.42 6.11 12.76
N ALA A 301 -2.34 4.89 13.29
CA ALA A 301 -1.27 3.96 12.97
C ALA A 301 -1.34 3.53 11.49
N ASP A 302 -2.55 3.21 11.01
CA ASP A 302 -2.83 2.95 9.59
C ASP A 302 -2.40 4.13 8.71
N ILE A 303 -2.83 5.36 9.05
CA ILE A 303 -2.45 6.56 8.30
C ILE A 303 -0.93 6.81 8.35
N ARG A 304 -0.30 6.63 9.52
CA ARG A 304 1.13 6.81 9.70
C ARG A 304 1.92 5.81 8.85
N SER A 305 1.42 4.59 8.66
CA SER A 305 2.04 3.62 7.75
C SER A 305 2.15 4.18 6.32
N LEU A 306 1.07 4.78 5.81
CA LEU A 306 1.09 5.43 4.48
C LEU A 306 2.00 6.65 4.46
N GLU A 307 2.01 7.46 5.52
CA GLU A 307 2.95 8.58 5.65
C GLU A 307 4.40 8.07 5.56
N ILE A 308 4.75 6.97 6.24
CA ILE A 308 6.08 6.35 6.15
C ILE A 308 6.37 5.88 4.72
N LEU A 309 5.43 5.22 4.04
CA LEU A 309 5.61 4.80 2.65
C LEU A 309 5.89 5.99 1.72
N ILE A 310 5.16 7.10 1.87
CA ILE A 310 5.39 8.34 1.13
C ILE A 310 6.81 8.86 1.38
N HIS A 311 7.28 8.84 2.63
CA HIS A 311 8.65 9.26 2.97
C HIS A 311 9.68 8.35 2.34
N LEU A 312 9.51 7.02 2.40
CA LEU A 312 10.44 6.06 1.81
C LEU A 312 10.52 6.26 0.28
N LEU A 313 9.39 6.44 -0.39
CA LEU A 313 9.32 6.70 -1.83
C LEU A 313 9.99 8.02 -2.24
N ALA A 314 9.99 9.03 -1.37
CA ALA A 314 10.62 10.32 -1.62
C ALA A 314 12.12 10.33 -1.30
N LEU A 315 12.52 9.67 -0.21
CA LEU A 315 13.91 9.63 0.27
C LEU A 315 14.76 8.65 -0.53
N PHE A 316 14.16 7.55 -1.00
CA PHE A 316 14.83 6.45 -1.67
C PHE A 316 14.12 6.12 -3.00
N PRO A 317 14.16 7.03 -4.01
CA PRO A 317 13.39 6.86 -5.24
C PRO A 317 13.83 5.67 -6.11
N GLY A 318 15.03 5.13 -5.88
CA GLY A 318 15.53 3.91 -6.53
C GLY A 318 15.22 2.62 -5.77
N GLU A 319 14.76 2.71 -4.52
CA GLU A 319 14.30 1.55 -3.75
C GLU A 319 12.84 1.26 -4.07
N ARG A 320 12.40 0.05 -3.72
CA ARG A 320 11.01 -0.40 -3.92
C ARG A 320 10.37 -0.77 -2.57
N PRO A 321 10.11 0.22 -1.69
CA PRO A 321 9.39 -0.04 -0.46
C PRO A 321 7.94 -0.38 -0.79
N ALA A 322 7.39 -1.38 -0.10
CA ALA A 322 6.00 -1.74 -0.21
C ALA A 322 5.41 -2.14 1.14
N ILE A 323 4.23 -1.62 1.48
CA ILE A 323 3.51 -2.06 2.68
C ILE A 323 2.71 -3.30 2.33
N PHE A 324 2.86 -4.36 3.10
CA PHE A 324 1.92 -5.48 3.02
C PHE A 324 0.85 -5.29 4.08
N THR A 325 -0.41 -5.28 3.65
CA THR A 325 -1.57 -5.14 4.55
C THR A 325 -2.68 -6.12 4.18
N ALA A 326 -3.43 -6.55 5.19
CA ALA A 326 -4.70 -7.25 5.02
C ALA A 326 -5.92 -6.33 5.20
N ASP A 327 -5.72 -5.04 5.54
CA ASP A 327 -6.80 -4.08 5.67
C ASP A 327 -7.19 -3.52 4.29
N ARG A 328 -8.34 -3.99 3.78
CA ARG A 328 -8.89 -3.55 2.50
C ARG A 328 -9.24 -2.06 2.49
N ALA A 329 -9.69 -1.49 3.60
CA ALA A 329 -10.03 -0.07 3.66
C ALA A 329 -8.77 0.80 3.54
N LEU A 330 -7.67 0.40 4.21
CA LEU A 330 -6.36 1.02 4.06
C LEU A 330 -5.86 0.94 2.61
N ALA A 331 -5.95 -0.24 1.99
CA ALA A 331 -5.53 -0.45 0.62
C ALA A 331 -6.35 0.38 -0.41
N LEU A 332 -7.67 0.44 -0.22
CA LEU A 332 -8.56 1.29 -1.03
C LEU A 332 -8.27 2.78 -0.82
N PHE A 333 -7.92 3.19 0.40
CA PHE A 333 -7.54 4.57 0.67
C PHE A 333 -6.23 4.92 -0.05
N TRP A 334 -5.19 4.09 0.05
CA TRP A 334 -3.91 4.29 -0.65
C TRP A 334 -4.07 4.40 -2.18
N THR A 335 -4.73 3.40 -2.78
CA THR A 335 -4.99 3.38 -4.23
C THR A 335 -5.92 4.52 -4.64
N GLY A 336 -6.81 4.95 -3.75
CA GLY A 336 -7.77 6.01 -3.97
C GLY A 336 -7.14 7.40 -3.94
N ILE A 337 -6.16 7.69 -3.07
CA ILE A 337 -5.52 9.02 -3.02
C ILE A 337 -4.59 9.29 -4.21
N ARG A 338 -4.15 8.22 -4.89
CA ARG A 338 -3.24 8.25 -6.05
C ARG A 338 -2.05 9.18 -5.83
N ALA A 339 -1.34 8.95 -4.73
CA ALA A 339 -0.13 9.70 -4.42
C ALA A 339 0.95 9.46 -5.51
N HIS A 340 1.54 10.53 -6.01
CA HIS A 340 2.57 10.51 -7.04
C HIS A 340 3.53 11.70 -6.88
N ASN A 341 4.56 11.77 -7.73
CA ASN A 341 5.59 12.81 -7.67
C ASN A 341 6.17 13.02 -6.26
N PHE A 342 6.58 11.92 -5.63
CA PHE A 342 7.27 11.93 -4.35
C PHE A 342 8.60 12.69 -4.46
N ARG A 343 8.78 13.71 -3.63
CA ARG A 343 9.93 14.62 -3.66
C ARG A 343 10.44 14.86 -2.25
N ARG A 344 11.76 14.94 -2.11
CA ARG A 344 12.43 15.45 -0.92
C ARG A 344 12.82 16.90 -1.18
N GLU A 345 12.29 17.82 -0.36
CA GLU A 345 12.61 19.25 -0.40
C GLU A 345 13.39 19.60 0.87
N MET A 346 14.72 19.75 0.82
CA MET A 346 15.60 20.04 1.98
C MET A 346 15.25 19.29 3.28
N ARG A 347 14.29 19.81 4.08
CA ARG A 347 13.82 19.30 5.37
C ARG A 347 12.42 18.68 5.36
N SER A 348 11.71 18.65 4.24
CA SER A 348 10.36 18.11 4.09
C SER A 348 10.26 17.09 2.97
N VAL A 349 9.25 16.23 3.07
CA VAL A 349 8.79 15.37 1.98
C VAL A 349 7.49 15.96 1.43
N SER A 350 7.37 16.02 0.11
CA SER A 350 6.15 16.41 -0.58
C SER A 350 5.74 15.35 -1.60
N CYS A 351 4.44 15.29 -1.90
CA CYS A 351 3.90 14.49 -2.99
C CYS A 351 2.63 15.17 -3.51
N ASP A 352 2.27 14.82 -4.74
CA ASP A 352 1.02 15.26 -5.35
C ASP A 352 -0.04 14.18 -5.11
N LEU A 353 -1.24 14.60 -4.74
CA LEU A 353 -2.40 13.72 -4.56
C LEU A 353 -3.42 13.99 -5.66
N ALA A 354 -3.96 12.94 -6.24
CA ALA A 354 -5.03 13.01 -7.24
C ALA A 354 -6.15 12.03 -6.89
N PRO A 355 -6.91 12.28 -5.80
CA PRO A 355 -7.88 11.30 -5.32
C PRO A 355 -8.92 10.88 -6.37
N VAL A 356 -9.47 9.69 -6.24
CA VAL A 356 -10.56 9.18 -7.10
C VAL A 356 -11.92 9.73 -6.68
N GLU A 357 -12.91 9.64 -7.57
CA GLU A 357 -14.31 10.04 -7.33
C GLU A 357 -14.92 9.32 -6.12
N GLN A 358 -14.48 8.10 -5.81
CA GLN A 358 -14.94 7.35 -4.65
C GLN A 358 -14.39 7.89 -3.31
N LEU A 359 -13.41 8.80 -3.33
CA LEU A 359 -12.99 9.56 -2.16
C LEU A 359 -13.58 10.99 -2.16
N PHE A 360 -13.68 11.62 -3.33
CA PHE A 360 -14.24 12.96 -3.50
C PHE A 360 -15.08 13.02 -4.78
N PRO A 361 -16.40 12.75 -4.69
CA PRO A 361 -17.29 12.75 -5.86
C PRO A 361 -17.61 14.16 -6.36
N GLY A 362 -17.68 14.33 -7.67
CA GLY A 362 -18.07 15.56 -8.35
C GLY A 362 -17.22 16.75 -7.93
N ASP A 363 -17.86 17.87 -7.59
CA ASP A 363 -17.17 19.12 -7.28
C ASP A 363 -16.42 19.12 -5.94
N THR A 364 -16.61 18.10 -5.10
CA THR A 364 -15.94 18.03 -3.78
C THR A 364 -14.42 17.90 -3.88
N MET A 365 -13.91 17.39 -5.02
CA MET A 365 -12.48 17.39 -5.33
C MET A 365 -11.91 18.81 -5.45
N ASN A 366 -12.63 19.70 -6.13
CA ASN A 366 -12.20 21.08 -6.32
C ASN A 366 -12.28 21.86 -5.01
N LEU A 367 -13.33 21.61 -4.23
CA LEU A 367 -13.48 22.16 -2.87
C LEU A 367 -12.34 21.71 -1.94
N TRP A 368 -11.99 20.42 -1.95
CA TRP A 368 -10.83 19.94 -1.19
C TRP A 368 -9.53 20.63 -1.60
N LYS A 369 -9.30 20.79 -2.91
CA LYS A 369 -8.10 21.50 -3.41
C LYS A 369 -8.07 22.97 -2.99
N SER A 370 -9.21 23.67 -2.97
CA SER A 370 -9.25 25.08 -2.55
C SER A 370 -8.98 25.23 -1.05
N ASP A 371 -9.53 24.32 -0.24
CA ASP A 371 -9.55 24.47 1.21
C ASP A 371 -8.29 23.91 1.91
N CYS A 372 -7.61 22.96 1.25
CA CYS A 372 -6.46 22.24 1.80
C CYS A 372 -5.12 22.61 1.17
N ARG A 373 -5.07 23.37 0.07
CA ARG A 373 -3.80 23.91 -0.44
C ARG A 373 -3.26 24.94 0.55
N PRO A 374 -1.94 24.96 0.82
CA PRO A 374 -1.36 26.07 1.55
C PRO A 374 -1.67 27.35 0.76
N ARG A 375 -2.37 28.30 1.39
CA ARG A 375 -2.43 29.66 0.86
C ARG A 375 -0.97 30.09 0.67
N ALA A 376 -0.57 30.41 -0.56
CA ALA A 376 0.71 31.04 -0.80
C ALA A 376 0.84 32.16 0.24
N ALA A 377 1.92 32.14 1.02
CA ALA A 377 2.21 33.22 1.95
C ALA A 377 2.02 34.52 1.17
N ALA A 378 1.04 35.32 1.58
CA ALA A 378 0.88 36.65 1.03
C ALA A 378 2.26 37.30 1.13
N GLN A 379 2.82 37.67 -0.02
CA GLN A 379 4.05 38.43 -0.08
C GLN A 379 3.82 39.66 0.80
N ALA A 380 4.38 39.64 2.01
CA ALA A 380 4.46 40.81 2.85
C ALA A 380 5.46 41.73 2.16
N THR A 381 4.92 42.71 1.44
CA THR A 381 5.57 43.94 1.02
C THR A 381 6.13 44.69 2.21
#